data_AF-B5AXB1-F1
#
_entry.id   AF-B5AXB1-F1
#
_cell.length_a   1.000
_cell.length_b   1.000
_cell.length_c   1.000
_cell.angle_alpha   90.00
_cell.angle_beta   90.00
_cell.angle_gamma   90.00
#
_symmetry.space_group_name_H-M   'P 1'
#
loop_
_entity.id
_entity.type
_entity.pdbx_description
1 polymer ?
#
loop_
_entity_poly.entity_id
_entity_poly.type
_entity_poly.pdbx_seq_one_letter_code
_entity_poly.pdbx_strand_id
1 'polypeptide(L)'
;IEQICLIAEEEQPKLMVIDSIQVMHMADVQSSPGSVAQVRETAAYLTRFAKTRGVAIVMVGHVTKDGSLAGPKVLEHCIDCSVLLDGDADSRFRTLRSHKNRFGAVNELGVFAMTEQGLREVSNPSAIFLSRGDEVTSGSSVMVVWEGTRPLLVEIQALVDHSMMANPRRVAVGLEQNRLAILLAVLHRHG
;
A
#
# COMPACT_ATOMS: atom_id res chain seq x y z
N ILE A 1 8.94 13.87 -23.93
CA ILE A 1 9.82 13.01 -23.08
C ILE A 1 11.24 12.97 -23.61
N GLU A 2 11.41 13.06 -24.94
CA GLU A 2 12.68 13.01 -25.65
C GLU A 2 13.69 14.02 -25.10
N GLN A 3 13.27 15.26 -24.85
CA GLN A 3 14.12 16.31 -24.28
C GLN A 3 14.70 15.94 -22.90
N ILE A 4 13.90 15.32 -22.03
CA ILE A 4 14.37 14.88 -20.70
C ILE A 4 15.42 13.77 -20.86
N CYS A 5 15.21 12.85 -21.80
CA CYS A 5 16.20 11.79 -22.08
C CYS A 5 17.48 12.33 -22.71
N LEU A 6 17.40 13.33 -23.61
CA LEU A 6 18.58 13.99 -24.16
C LEU A 6 19.43 14.65 -23.07
N ILE A 7 18.81 15.41 -22.17
CA ILE A 7 19.50 16.01 -21.02
C ILE A 7 20.11 14.92 -20.13
N ALA A 8 19.39 13.82 -19.89
CA ALA A 8 19.92 12.71 -19.10
C ALA A 8 21.10 11.98 -19.79
N GLU A 9 21.20 11.99 -21.12
CA GLU A 9 22.37 11.46 -21.82
C GLU A 9 23.62 12.32 -21.62
N GLU A 10 23.45 13.64 -21.53
CA GLU A 10 24.52 14.59 -21.27
C GLU A 10 24.96 14.55 -19.79
N GLU A 11 24.01 14.58 -18.87
CA GLU A 11 24.26 14.62 -17.42
C GLU A 11 24.66 13.27 -16.82
N GLN A 12 24.35 12.16 -17.52
CA GLN A 12 24.60 10.78 -17.08
C GLN A 12 24.21 10.49 -15.62
N PRO A 13 22.96 10.79 -15.20
CA PRO A 13 22.55 10.60 -13.83
C PRO A 13 22.50 9.10 -13.49
N LYS A 14 22.85 8.76 -12.25
CA LYS A 14 22.65 7.39 -11.73
C LYS A 14 21.19 7.13 -11.32
N LEU A 15 20.46 8.19 -10.99
CA LEU A 15 19.07 8.17 -10.54
C LEU A 15 18.29 9.32 -11.18
N MET A 16 17.10 9.02 -11.69
CA MET A 16 16.13 10.00 -12.16
C MET A 16 14.81 9.82 -11.43
N VAL A 17 14.15 10.92 -11.07
CA VAL A 17 12.83 10.92 -10.44
C VAL A 17 11.86 11.68 -11.33
N ILE A 18 10.79 11.01 -11.75
CA ILE A 18 9.68 11.57 -12.52
C ILE A 18 8.49 11.70 -11.55
N ASP A 19 8.23 12.91 -11.07
CA ASP A 19 7.26 13.20 -10.01
C ASP A 19 5.79 12.99 -10.42
N SER A 20 5.50 13.01 -11.71
CA SER A 20 4.17 12.65 -12.20
C SER A 20 4.25 12.14 -13.62
N ILE A 21 4.05 10.84 -13.79
CA ILE A 21 4.01 10.22 -15.12
C ILE A 21 2.79 10.68 -15.93
N GLN A 22 1.72 11.15 -15.26
CA GLN A 22 0.51 11.64 -15.92
C GLN A 22 0.71 12.92 -16.72
N VAL A 23 1.61 13.79 -16.30
CA VAL A 23 1.85 15.07 -17.01
C VAL A 23 2.90 14.93 -18.11
N MET A 24 3.45 13.72 -18.29
CA MET A 24 4.41 13.45 -19.35
C MET A 24 3.70 13.28 -20.69
N HIS A 25 4.40 13.74 -21.74
CA HIS A 25 3.89 13.71 -23.11
C HIS A 25 4.94 13.15 -24.07
N MET A 26 4.46 12.28 -24.97
CA MET A 26 5.17 11.77 -26.14
C MET A 26 4.40 12.19 -27.39
N ALA A 27 5.08 12.87 -28.32
CA ALA A 27 4.45 13.45 -29.50
C ALA A 27 3.88 12.40 -30.46
N ASP A 28 4.51 11.23 -30.53
CA ASP A 28 4.14 10.14 -31.44
C ASP A 28 2.84 9.42 -31.01
N VAL A 29 2.34 9.68 -29.80
CA VAL A 29 1.13 9.07 -29.28
C VAL A 29 -0.04 10.03 -29.46
N GLN A 30 -0.92 9.76 -30.43
CA GLN A 30 -2.13 10.55 -30.71
C GLN A 30 -3.21 10.38 -29.62
N SER A 31 -2.94 10.92 -28.43
CA SER A 31 -3.88 10.99 -27.32
C SER A 31 -3.51 12.12 -26.38
N SER A 32 -4.47 12.61 -25.61
CA SER A 32 -4.25 13.70 -24.67
C SER A 32 -3.22 13.32 -23.60
N PRO A 33 -2.38 14.27 -23.15
CA PRO A 33 -1.56 14.11 -21.95
C PRO A 33 -2.39 13.61 -20.77
N GLY A 34 -1.83 12.70 -19.98
CA GLY A 34 -2.54 12.08 -18.86
C GLY A 34 -3.57 11.03 -19.25
N SER A 35 -3.72 10.68 -20.54
CA SER A 35 -4.44 9.47 -20.93
C SER A 35 -3.67 8.21 -20.55
N VAL A 36 -4.38 7.08 -20.37
CA VAL A 36 -3.77 5.77 -20.09
C VAL A 36 -2.71 5.40 -21.15
N ALA A 37 -2.99 5.72 -22.42
CA ALA A 37 -2.07 5.45 -23.53
C ALA A 37 -0.77 6.27 -23.40
N GLN A 38 -0.86 7.60 -23.22
CA GLN A 38 0.32 8.45 -22.99
C GLN A 38 1.17 7.96 -21.81
N VAL A 39 0.52 7.65 -20.68
CA VAL A 39 1.20 7.18 -19.46
C VAL A 39 1.92 5.86 -19.71
N ARG A 40 1.27 4.89 -20.37
CA ARG A 40 1.84 3.58 -20.65
C ARG A 40 3.04 3.66 -21.60
N GLU A 41 2.91 4.37 -22.71
CA GLU A 41 3.99 4.48 -23.71
C GLU A 41 5.18 5.28 -23.15
N THR A 42 4.91 6.34 -22.39
CA THR A 42 5.95 7.10 -21.69
C THR A 42 6.69 6.23 -20.68
N ALA A 43 5.99 5.47 -19.84
CA ALA A 43 6.61 4.58 -18.86
C ALA A 43 7.43 3.47 -19.54
N ALA A 44 6.95 2.91 -20.66
CA ALA A 44 7.68 1.92 -21.45
C ALA A 44 8.96 2.51 -22.05
N TYR A 45 8.91 3.75 -22.55
CA TYR A 45 10.07 4.46 -23.07
C TYR A 45 11.11 4.71 -21.98
N LEU A 46 10.72 5.25 -20.83
CA LEU A 46 11.62 5.47 -19.69
C LEU A 46 12.24 4.15 -19.21
N THR A 47 11.46 3.08 -19.13
CA THR A 47 11.99 1.76 -18.71
C THR A 47 13.04 1.25 -19.69
N ARG A 48 12.83 1.44 -21.00
CA ARG A 48 13.83 1.07 -22.01
C ARG A 48 15.09 1.91 -21.88
N PHE A 49 14.94 3.23 -21.70
CA PHE A 49 16.05 4.15 -21.47
C PHE A 49 16.87 3.74 -20.24
N ALA A 50 16.20 3.47 -19.11
CA ALA A 50 16.80 2.96 -17.88
C ALA A 50 17.66 1.71 -18.11
N LYS A 51 17.12 0.73 -18.84
CA LYS A 51 17.80 -0.54 -19.14
C LYS A 51 19.00 -0.37 -20.06
N THR A 52 18.89 0.47 -21.10
CA THR A 52 19.98 0.71 -22.05
C THR A 52 21.12 1.51 -21.43
N ARG A 53 20.82 2.47 -20.54
CA ARG A 53 21.80 3.38 -19.95
C ARG A 53 22.25 2.99 -18.55
N GLY A 54 21.63 1.98 -17.92
CA GLY A 54 21.96 1.56 -16.56
C GLY A 54 21.56 2.57 -15.49
N VAL A 55 20.46 3.30 -15.70
CA VAL A 55 19.98 4.37 -14.81
C VAL A 55 18.79 3.87 -13.98
N ALA A 56 18.76 4.16 -12.69
CA ALA A 56 17.58 3.92 -11.87
C ALA A 56 16.54 5.02 -12.12
N ILE A 57 15.30 4.66 -12.45
CA ILE A 57 14.22 5.64 -12.65
C ILE A 57 13.08 5.35 -11.68
N VAL A 58 12.74 6.35 -10.86
CA VAL A 58 11.54 6.35 -10.01
C VAL A 58 10.45 7.13 -10.71
N MET A 59 9.30 6.50 -10.95
CA MET A 59 8.13 7.14 -11.57
C MET A 59 7.01 7.20 -10.54
N VAL A 60 6.52 8.40 -10.28
CA VAL A 60 5.39 8.64 -9.38
C VAL A 60 4.11 8.71 -10.21
N GLY A 61 3.11 7.95 -9.79
CA GLY A 61 1.80 7.89 -10.41
C GLY A 61 0.70 7.97 -9.36
N HIS A 62 -0.07 9.06 -9.39
CA HIS A 62 -1.29 9.20 -8.60
C HIS A 62 -2.42 8.29 -9.08
N VAL A 63 -2.95 7.46 -8.19
CA VAL A 63 -4.14 6.65 -8.49
C VAL A 63 -5.38 7.55 -8.47
N THR A 64 -6.14 7.59 -9.57
CA THR A 64 -7.42 8.32 -9.59
C THR A 64 -8.50 7.60 -8.78
N LYS A 65 -9.57 8.31 -8.39
CA LYS A 65 -10.70 7.78 -7.61
C LYS A 65 -11.32 6.50 -8.19
N ASP A 66 -11.20 6.33 -9.50
CA ASP A 66 -11.78 5.22 -10.26
C ASP A 66 -10.79 4.04 -10.43
N GLY A 67 -9.56 4.16 -9.88
CA GLY A 67 -8.49 3.17 -9.95
C GLY A 67 -7.92 2.92 -11.35
N SER A 68 -8.41 3.65 -12.36
CA SER A 68 -8.21 3.37 -13.78
C SER A 68 -6.98 4.04 -14.37
N LEU A 69 -6.51 5.15 -13.80
CA LEU A 69 -5.41 5.94 -14.34
C LEU A 69 -4.16 5.81 -13.47
N ALA A 70 -3.06 5.37 -14.09
CA ALA A 70 -1.76 5.08 -13.45
C ALA A 70 -1.82 4.10 -12.26
N GLY A 71 -2.94 3.37 -12.10
CA GLY A 71 -3.05 2.30 -11.12
C GLY A 71 -2.02 1.20 -11.39
N PRO A 72 -1.63 0.41 -10.37
CA PRO A 72 -0.61 -0.63 -10.48
C PRO A 72 -0.80 -1.54 -11.68
N LYS A 73 -2.06 -1.89 -11.99
CA LYS A 73 -2.45 -2.77 -13.10
C LYS A 73 -2.13 -2.21 -14.50
N VAL A 74 -2.18 -0.89 -14.69
CA VAL A 74 -1.98 -0.26 -16.00
C VAL A 74 -0.51 -0.32 -16.41
N LEU A 75 0.38 -0.13 -15.43
CA LEU A 75 1.82 -0.08 -15.64
C LEU A 75 2.53 -1.38 -15.23
N GLU A 76 1.79 -2.34 -14.67
CA GLU A 76 2.34 -3.53 -14.02
C GLU A 76 3.32 -4.28 -14.89
N HIS A 77 3.02 -4.43 -16.18
CA HIS A 77 3.86 -5.16 -17.12
C HIS A 77 5.06 -4.35 -17.61
N CYS A 78 4.99 -3.03 -17.58
CA CYS A 78 6.01 -2.13 -18.09
C CYS A 78 7.14 -1.90 -17.08
N ILE A 79 6.86 -2.00 -15.77
CA ILE A 79 7.81 -1.65 -14.70
C ILE A 79 8.46 -2.88 -14.06
N ASP A 80 9.67 -2.72 -13.53
CA ASP A 80 10.38 -3.79 -12.82
C ASP A 80 9.98 -3.88 -11.33
N CYS A 81 9.57 -2.77 -10.72
CA CYS A 81 9.06 -2.70 -9.35
C CYS A 81 7.82 -1.78 -9.30
N SER A 82 6.84 -2.14 -8.47
CA SER A 82 5.61 -1.40 -8.21
C SER A 82 5.38 -1.30 -6.71
N VAL A 83 5.37 -0.06 -6.21
CA VAL A 83 5.19 0.24 -4.79
C VAL A 83 4.04 1.22 -4.64
N LEU A 84 3.09 0.91 -3.77
CA LEU A 84 1.93 1.72 -3.47
C LEU A 84 2.12 2.38 -2.10
N LEU A 85 2.00 3.70 -2.05
CA LEU A 85 1.88 4.43 -0.79
C LEU A 85 0.39 4.64 -0.53
N ASP A 86 -0.15 3.88 0.42
CA ASP A 86 -1.54 3.94 0.83
C ASP A 86 -1.67 4.78 2.11
N GLY A 87 -2.74 5.55 2.18
CA GLY A 87 -3.08 6.40 3.31
C GLY A 87 -4.58 6.52 3.41
N ASP A 88 -5.18 5.76 4.31
CA ASP A 88 -6.58 5.98 4.65
C ASP A 88 -6.74 7.41 5.19
N ALA A 89 -7.86 8.05 4.86
CA ALA A 89 -8.10 9.47 5.10
C ALA A 89 -8.01 9.83 6.60
N ASP A 90 -8.31 8.87 7.47
CA ASP A 90 -8.34 9.03 8.93
C ASP A 90 -7.06 8.52 9.63
N SER A 91 -6.14 7.91 8.87
CA SER A 91 -4.91 7.35 9.43
C SER A 91 -3.80 8.40 9.49
N ARG A 92 -3.26 8.65 10.70
CA ARG A 92 -2.00 9.38 10.92
C ARG A 92 -0.78 8.71 10.26
N PHE A 93 -0.94 7.46 9.84
CA PHE A 93 0.09 6.63 9.24
C PHE A 93 -0.19 6.37 7.77
N ARG A 94 0.89 6.26 7.00
CA ARG A 94 0.93 5.84 5.61
C ARG A 94 1.63 4.50 5.53
N THR A 95 1.14 3.62 4.68
CA THR A 95 1.74 2.32 4.44
C THR A 95 2.32 2.28 3.04
N LEU A 96 3.58 1.87 2.92
CA LEU A 96 4.25 1.68 1.65
C LEU A 96 4.32 0.18 1.39
N ARG A 97 3.70 -0.30 0.33
CA ARG A 97 3.61 -1.73 0.02
C ARG A 97 4.08 -2.05 -1.39
N SER A 98 4.96 -3.04 -1.50
CA SER A 98 5.36 -3.59 -2.79
C SER A 98 4.33 -4.57 -3.32
N HIS A 99 3.80 -4.32 -4.53
CA HIS A 99 2.91 -5.24 -5.24
C HIS A 99 3.66 -6.08 -6.29
N LYS A 100 4.77 -5.53 -6.81
CA LYS A 100 5.65 -6.21 -7.76
C LYS A 100 7.08 -5.81 -7.44
N ASN A 101 7.99 -6.76 -7.32
CA ASN A 101 9.40 -6.48 -7.10
C ASN A 101 10.24 -7.55 -7.78
N ARG A 102 10.92 -7.19 -8.87
CA ARG A 102 11.86 -8.11 -9.55
C ARG A 102 13.20 -8.27 -8.83
N PHE A 103 13.46 -7.46 -7.81
CA PHE A 103 14.75 -7.38 -7.13
C PHE A 103 14.68 -7.78 -5.64
N GLY A 104 13.55 -8.28 -5.16
CA GLY A 104 13.35 -8.61 -3.76
C GLY A 104 11.96 -9.18 -3.48
N ALA A 105 11.56 -9.22 -2.21
CA ALA A 105 10.25 -9.74 -1.84
C ALA A 105 9.11 -8.79 -2.26
N VAL A 106 7.96 -9.41 -2.51
CA VAL A 106 6.67 -8.74 -2.66
C VAL A 106 5.95 -8.73 -1.31
N ASN A 107 4.98 -7.82 -1.14
CA ASN A 107 4.23 -7.63 0.11
C ASN A 107 5.09 -7.21 1.30
N GLU A 108 6.28 -6.65 1.08
CA GLU A 108 6.97 -5.91 2.12
C GLU A 108 6.19 -4.63 2.46
N LEU A 109 6.10 -4.35 3.76
CA LEU A 109 5.35 -3.23 4.32
C LEU A 109 6.32 -2.28 5.02
N GLY A 110 6.36 -1.03 4.58
CA GLY A 110 6.92 0.09 5.32
C GLY A 110 5.78 0.90 5.96
N VAL A 111 5.95 1.34 7.21
CA VAL A 111 4.97 2.20 7.89
C VAL A 111 5.62 3.53 8.19
N PHE A 112 4.93 4.61 7.82
CA PHE A 112 5.43 5.98 7.94
C PHE A 112 4.38 6.84 8.64
N ALA A 113 4.83 7.79 9.47
CA ALA A 113 3.97 8.84 10.03
C ALA A 113 4.20 10.14 9.27
N MET A 114 3.13 10.84 8.90
CA MET A 114 3.26 12.18 8.33
C MET A 114 3.40 13.19 9.47
N THR A 115 4.53 13.88 9.50
CA THR A 115 4.84 14.94 10.47
C THR A 115 4.89 16.28 9.76
N GLU A 116 5.01 17.38 10.52
CA GLU A 116 5.23 18.71 9.95
C GLU A 116 6.51 18.80 9.10
N GLN A 117 7.49 17.93 9.35
CA GLN A 117 8.75 17.86 8.60
C GLN A 117 8.70 16.85 7.43
N GLY A 118 7.58 16.16 7.23
CA GLY A 118 7.39 15.15 6.20
C GLY A 118 7.23 13.72 6.74
N LEU A 119 7.43 12.73 5.87
CA LEU A 119 7.26 11.31 6.19
C LEU A 119 8.43 10.79 7.05
N ARG A 120 8.10 10.23 8.21
CA ARG A 120 9.07 9.58 9.11
C ARG A 120 8.76 8.10 9.25
N GLU A 121 9.79 7.26 9.13
CA GLU A 121 9.65 5.81 9.34
C GLU A 121 9.21 5.48 10.77
N VAL A 122 8.27 4.54 10.88
CA VAL A 122 7.87 3.92 12.15
C VAL A 122 8.55 2.56 12.25
N SER A 123 9.58 2.48 13.10
CA SER A 123 10.36 1.25 13.30
C SER A 123 9.58 0.14 14.01
N ASN A 124 8.62 0.49 14.87
CA ASN A 124 7.76 -0.46 15.56
C ASN A 124 6.27 -0.16 15.28
N PRO A 125 5.71 -0.69 14.17
CA PRO A 125 4.30 -0.53 13.84
C PRO A 125 3.37 -1.14 14.89
N SER A 126 3.81 -2.19 15.59
CA SER A 126 2.99 -2.87 16.60
C SER A 126 2.62 -1.94 17.77
N ALA A 127 3.47 -0.97 18.11
CA ALA A 127 3.15 0.04 19.12
C ALA A 127 1.97 0.94 18.72
N ILE A 128 1.64 1.04 17.42
CA ILE A 128 0.47 1.79 16.95
C ILE A 128 -0.82 0.99 17.19
N PHE A 129 -0.77 -0.33 16.96
CA PHE A 129 -1.95 -1.21 17.03
C PHE A 129 -2.25 -1.74 18.44
N LEU A 130 -1.36 -1.49 19.39
CA LEU A 130 -1.54 -1.88 20.79
C LEU A 130 -2.04 -0.67 21.59
N SER A 131 -3.31 -0.70 21.97
CA SER A 131 -3.93 0.33 22.81
C SER A 131 -3.81 -0.01 24.31
N ARG A 132 -2.63 -0.43 24.75
CA ARG A 132 -2.44 -0.89 26.13
C ARG A 132 -2.03 0.24 27.07
N GLY A 133 -2.78 0.37 28.17
CA GLY A 133 -2.19 0.72 29.45
C GLY A 133 -1.50 -0.50 30.08
N ASP A 134 -0.82 -0.32 31.21
CA ASP A 134 -0.04 -1.39 31.87
C ASP A 134 -0.89 -2.56 32.40
N GLU A 135 -2.22 -2.43 32.45
CA GLU A 135 -3.12 -3.42 33.04
C GLU A 135 -3.81 -4.32 32.00
N VAL A 136 -4.01 -5.59 32.37
CA VAL A 136 -4.76 -6.56 31.56
C VAL A 136 -6.25 -6.24 31.64
N THR A 137 -6.84 -5.80 30.53
CA THR A 137 -8.27 -5.53 30.42
C THR A 137 -9.04 -6.76 29.93
N SER A 138 -10.20 -7.03 30.55
CA SER A 138 -11.09 -8.10 30.08
C SER A 138 -11.61 -7.79 28.69
N GLY A 139 -11.75 -8.83 27.87
CA GLY A 139 -12.22 -8.68 26.49
C GLY A 139 -11.14 -8.19 25.50
N SER A 140 -9.89 -8.01 25.92
CA SER A 140 -8.76 -7.71 25.03
C SER A 140 -7.80 -8.89 24.95
N SER A 141 -7.37 -9.25 23.74
CA SER A 141 -6.33 -10.24 23.50
C SER A 141 -5.42 -9.80 22.36
N VAL A 142 -4.11 -9.86 22.59
CA VAL A 142 -3.11 -9.59 21.55
C VAL A 142 -2.83 -10.88 20.79
N MET A 143 -2.82 -10.81 19.47
CA MET A 143 -2.35 -11.90 18.61
C MET A 143 -1.33 -11.38 17.60
N VAL A 144 -0.54 -12.31 17.05
CA VAL A 144 0.33 -12.03 15.91
C VAL A 144 -0.42 -12.39 14.64
N VAL A 145 -0.59 -11.41 13.76
CA VAL A 145 -1.03 -11.64 12.38
C VAL A 145 0.14 -11.42 11.42
N TRP A 146 0.18 -12.20 10.35
CA TRP A 146 1.20 -12.05 9.31
C TRP A 146 0.65 -11.21 8.18
N GLU A 147 1.30 -10.08 7.91
CA GLU A 147 1.00 -9.21 6.79
C GLU A 147 2.19 -9.26 5.83
N GLY A 148 2.07 -10.11 4.80
CA GLY A 148 3.22 -10.47 3.95
C GLY A 148 4.28 -11.21 4.77
N THR A 149 5.51 -10.68 4.82
CA THR A 149 6.62 -11.23 5.61
C THR A 149 6.78 -10.59 6.99
N ARG A 150 5.96 -9.59 7.34
CA ARG A 150 6.05 -8.91 8.63
C ARG A 150 5.03 -9.47 9.63
N PRO A 151 5.47 -9.88 10.84
CA PRO A 151 4.56 -10.11 11.94
C PRO A 151 4.08 -8.77 12.49
N LEU A 152 2.77 -8.61 12.61
CA LEU A 152 2.12 -7.47 13.24
C LEU A 152 1.42 -7.97 14.50
N LEU A 153 1.66 -7.30 15.63
CA LEU A 153 0.82 -7.51 16.80
C LEU A 153 -0.45 -6.69 16.63
N VAL A 154 -1.59 -7.37 16.72
CA VAL A 154 -2.91 -6.75 16.66
C VAL A 154 -3.70 -7.12 17.90
N GLU A 155 -4.47 -6.17 18.39
CA GLU A 155 -5.37 -6.35 19.52
C GLU A 155 -6.76 -6.74 19.02
N ILE A 156 -7.26 -7.90 19.42
CA ILE A 156 -8.67 -8.26 19.27
C ILE A 156 -9.40 -7.79 20.51
N GLN A 157 -10.51 -7.08 20.31
CA GLN A 157 -11.38 -6.64 21.38
C GLN A 157 -12.76 -7.29 21.24
N ALA A 158 -13.32 -7.70 22.37
CA ALA A 158 -14.64 -8.31 22.48
C ALA A 158 -15.36 -7.73 23.69
N LEU A 159 -16.59 -7.28 23.47
CA LEU A 159 -17.53 -6.92 24.52
C LEU A 159 -18.68 -7.91 24.47
N VAL A 160 -18.89 -8.63 25.57
CA VAL A 160 -19.96 -9.61 25.71
C VAL A 160 -20.82 -9.19 26.88
N ASP A 161 -22.13 -9.14 26.66
CA ASP A 161 -23.11 -8.81 27.68
C ASP A 161 -24.37 -9.67 27.49
N HIS A 162 -25.18 -9.79 28.54
CA HIS A 162 -26.42 -10.54 28.52
C HIS A 162 -27.46 -9.85 27.63
N SER A 163 -28.02 -10.60 26.69
CA SER A 163 -29.07 -10.12 25.80
C SER A 163 -30.43 -10.67 26.22
N MET A 164 -31.41 -9.78 26.40
CA MET A 164 -32.81 -10.15 26.59
C MET A 164 -33.56 -10.43 25.28
N MET A 165 -32.92 -10.24 24.13
CA MET A 165 -33.52 -10.50 22.81
C MET A 165 -33.52 -12.00 22.50
N ALA A 166 -34.56 -12.47 21.81
CA ALA A 166 -34.67 -13.86 21.34
C ALA A 166 -33.49 -14.28 20.45
N ASN A 167 -33.00 -13.35 19.62
CA ASN A 167 -31.76 -13.51 18.84
C ASN A 167 -30.73 -12.48 19.32
N PRO A 168 -29.63 -12.90 19.97
CA PRO A 168 -28.62 -11.97 20.45
C PRO A 168 -27.88 -11.31 19.29
N ARG A 169 -27.60 -10.01 19.45
CA ARG A 169 -26.87 -9.22 18.45
C ARG A 169 -25.39 -9.64 18.43
N ARG A 170 -24.85 -9.90 17.23
CA ARG A 170 -23.44 -10.22 17.01
C ARG A 170 -22.89 -9.25 15.95
N VAL A 171 -21.91 -8.45 16.33
CA VAL A 171 -21.26 -7.47 15.45
C VAL A 171 -19.77 -7.71 15.47
N ALA A 172 -19.14 -7.69 14.31
CA ALA A 172 -17.70 -7.73 14.14
C ALA A 172 -17.27 -6.64 13.17
N VAL A 173 -16.13 -6.02 13.45
CA VAL A 173 -15.43 -5.09 12.58
C VAL A 173 -14.02 -5.64 12.39
N GLY A 174 -13.56 -5.76 11.15
CA GLY A 174 -12.24 -6.36 10.85
C GLY A 174 -12.15 -7.89 10.98
N LEU A 175 -13.24 -8.57 11.36
CA LEU A 175 -13.34 -10.03 11.36
C LEU A 175 -14.49 -10.49 10.45
N GLU A 176 -14.29 -11.66 9.84
CA GLU A 176 -15.31 -12.30 9.00
C GLU A 176 -16.42 -12.92 9.87
N GLN A 177 -17.69 -12.68 9.48
CA GLN A 177 -18.84 -12.96 10.32
C GLN A 177 -19.12 -14.47 10.48
N ASN A 178 -18.91 -15.28 9.44
CA ASN A 178 -19.08 -16.74 9.53
C ASN A 178 -18.02 -17.38 10.43
N ARG A 179 -16.77 -16.92 10.36
CA ARG A 179 -15.68 -17.34 11.25
C ARG A 179 -16.03 -17.02 12.70
N LEU A 180 -16.55 -15.83 13.00
CA LEU A 180 -17.04 -15.49 14.34
C LEU A 180 -18.14 -16.46 14.80
N ALA A 181 -19.11 -16.78 13.93
CA ALA A 181 -20.20 -17.70 14.27
C ALA A 181 -19.69 -19.11 14.62
N ILE A 182 -18.71 -19.63 13.87
CA ILE A 182 -18.09 -20.94 14.15
C ILE A 182 -17.34 -20.91 15.48
N LEU A 183 -16.54 -19.87 15.74
CA LEU A 183 -15.80 -19.73 16.99
C LEU A 183 -16.73 -19.68 18.22
N LEU A 184 -17.84 -18.94 18.12
CA LEU A 184 -18.85 -18.89 19.18
C LEU A 184 -19.53 -20.25 19.40
N ALA A 185 -19.79 -21.01 18.34
CA ALA A 185 -20.37 -22.35 18.45
C ALA A 185 -19.40 -23.34 19.14
N VAL A 186 -18.11 -23.25 18.83
CA VAL A 186 -17.06 -24.06 19.50
C VAL A 186 -16.97 -23.69 20.97
N LEU A 187 -16.89 -22.39 21.31
CA LEU A 187 -16.85 -21.93 22.70
C LEU A 187 -18.10 -22.34 23.49
N HIS A 188 -19.29 -22.28 22.90
CA HIS A 188 -20.50 -22.73 23.59
C HIS A 188 -20.50 -24.24 23.88
N ARG A 189 -19.87 -25.04 23.01
CA ARG A 189 -19.84 -26.50 23.15
C ARG A 189 -18.70 -27.00 24.05
N HIS A 190 -17.58 -26.28 24.08
CA HIS A 190 -16.31 -26.76 24.65
C HIS A 190 -15.63 -25.79 25.62
N GLY A 191 -16.11 -24.55 25.73
CA GLY A 191 -15.59 -23.53 26.64
C GLY A 191 -16.26 -23.53 28.00
#